data_AF-A0A1M4M4Y0-F1
#
_entry.id   AF-A0A1M4M4Y0-F1
#
_cell.length_a   1.000
_cell.length_b   1.000
_cell.length_c   1.000
_cell.angle_alpha   90.00
_cell.angle_beta   90.00
_cell.angle_gamma   90.00
#
_symmetry.space_group_name_H-M   'P 1'
#
loop_
_entity.id
_entity.type
_entity.pdbx_description
1 polymer ?
#
loop_
_entity_poly.entity_id
_entity_poly.type
_entity_poly.pdbx_seq_one_letter_code
_entity_poly.pdbx_strand_id
1 'polypeptide(L)'
;MSSNLKELIYQFNEVLLPRVNMYIEYFNAVSKMKKMAEDIKYVTESIENFQTICTLLGYPHHYSLFISQRELDLLFKDFHGNEDEVKQIIDNFYIARFDDMYIKEKFLKRWEQATILSRRLKIIRESISCFEQQLYFTAIPVLFSQLEGMVADGYNHKGRMSSKQLKQYILDLLNAEDSSFKAQLSKFYTNTILVGFEHNEPIDSFLSRHAIMHGADVEYGTKQNYIKLLLFFDLIYERIIEKQRERENL
;
A
#
# COMPACT_ATOMS: atom_id res chain seq x y z
N MET A 1 43.55 -3.67 -62.59
CA MET A 1 43.61 -3.33 -61.15
C MET A 1 44.76 -4.11 -60.53
N SER A 2 45.69 -3.44 -59.86
CA SER A 2 46.83 -4.08 -59.19
C SER A 2 46.36 -5.01 -58.06
N SER A 3 47.10 -6.09 -57.80
CA SER A 3 46.82 -7.08 -56.74
C SER A 3 46.51 -6.43 -55.39
N ASN A 4 47.25 -5.37 -55.06
CA ASN A 4 47.10 -4.62 -53.81
C ASN A 4 45.73 -3.95 -53.65
N LEU A 5 45.08 -3.55 -54.74
CA LEU A 5 43.76 -2.91 -54.67
C LEU A 5 42.67 -3.92 -54.32
N LYS A 6 42.76 -5.15 -54.82
CA LYS A 6 41.81 -6.23 -54.50
C LYS A 6 41.94 -6.67 -53.04
N GLU A 7 43.16 -6.76 -52.55
CA GLU A 7 43.44 -7.13 -51.16
C GLU A 7 42.98 -6.06 -50.17
N LEU A 8 43.15 -4.78 -50.51
CA LEU A 8 42.63 -3.65 -49.72
C LEU A 8 41.09 -3.66 -49.65
N ILE A 9 40.42 -3.91 -50.79
CA ILE A 9 38.96 -4.01 -50.85
C ILE A 9 38.46 -5.20 -50.01
N TYR A 10 39.14 -6.34 -50.07
CA TYR A 10 38.82 -7.50 -49.25
C TYR A 10 38.99 -7.21 -47.74
N GLN A 11 40.12 -6.62 -47.34
CA GLN A 11 40.33 -6.24 -45.94
C GLN A 11 39.28 -5.23 -45.44
N PHE A 12 38.87 -4.29 -46.29
CA PHE A 12 37.82 -3.35 -45.92
C PHE A 12 36.45 -4.02 -45.78
N ASN A 13 36.00 -4.78 -46.78
CA ASN A 13 34.65 -5.34 -46.82
C ASN A 13 34.45 -6.55 -45.91
N GLU A 14 35.43 -7.44 -45.81
CA GLU A 14 35.28 -8.72 -45.11
C GLU A 14 35.82 -8.68 -43.67
N VAL A 15 36.66 -7.71 -43.34
CA VAL A 15 37.30 -7.65 -42.01
C VAL A 15 36.93 -6.38 -41.25
N LEU A 16 37.09 -5.20 -41.86
CA LEU A 16 36.85 -3.93 -41.17
C LEU A 16 35.36 -3.59 -41.07
N LEU A 17 34.63 -3.67 -42.19
CA LEU A 17 33.21 -3.32 -42.24
C LEU A 17 32.34 -4.15 -41.28
N PRO A 18 32.50 -5.49 -41.16
CA PRO A 18 31.72 -6.28 -40.20
C PRO A 18 32.04 -5.92 -38.75
N ARG A 19 33.31 -5.62 -38.45
CA ARG A 19 33.71 -5.15 -37.10
C ARG A 19 33.09 -3.79 -36.77
N VAL A 20 33.12 -2.84 -37.72
CA VAL A 20 32.49 -1.53 -37.54
C VAL A 20 30.97 -1.69 -37.31
N ASN A 21 30.30 -2.53 -38.09
CA ASN A 21 28.88 -2.81 -37.90
C ASN A 21 28.58 -3.44 -36.53
N MET A 22 29.40 -4.40 -36.08
CA MET A 22 29.29 -4.98 -34.73
C MET A 22 29.43 -3.92 -33.64
N TYR A 23 30.37 -2.96 -33.76
CA TYR A 23 30.50 -1.86 -32.81
C TYR A 23 29.31 -0.89 -32.84
N ILE A 24 28.73 -0.63 -34.01
CA ILE A 24 27.51 0.17 -34.15
C ILE A 24 26.32 -0.52 -33.48
N GLU A 25 26.14 -1.83 -33.70
CA GLU A 25 25.10 -2.63 -33.05
C GLU A 25 25.27 -2.64 -31.52
N TYR A 26 26.50 -2.85 -31.04
CA TYR A 26 26.81 -2.77 -29.62
C TYR A 26 26.49 -1.40 -29.03
N PHE A 27 26.89 -0.32 -29.70
CA PHE A 27 26.60 1.06 -29.26
C PHE A 27 25.08 1.33 -29.20
N ASN A 28 24.34 0.86 -30.20
CA ASN A 28 22.88 0.98 -30.23
C ASN A 28 22.21 0.19 -29.09
N ALA A 29 22.72 -1.00 -28.77
CA ALA A 29 22.23 -1.79 -27.64
C ALA A 29 22.49 -1.09 -26.30
N VAL A 30 23.71 -0.55 -26.09
CA VAL A 30 24.06 0.22 -24.89
C VAL A 30 23.18 1.47 -24.75
N SER A 31 22.95 2.20 -25.84
CA SER A 31 22.09 3.39 -25.84
C SER A 31 20.63 3.04 -25.48
N LYS A 32 20.09 1.93 -25.99
CA LYS A 32 18.76 1.44 -25.60
C LYS A 32 18.69 1.07 -24.12
N MET A 33 19.70 0.38 -23.58
CA MET A 33 19.74 0.02 -22.17
C MET A 33 19.81 1.25 -21.24
N LYS A 34 20.55 2.29 -21.62
CA LYS A 34 20.59 3.55 -20.86
C LYS A 34 19.22 4.20 -20.80
N LYS A 35 18.54 4.32 -21.95
CA LYS A 35 17.18 4.86 -21.99
C LYS A 35 16.21 4.05 -21.13
N MET A 36 16.28 2.72 -21.21
CA MET A 36 15.47 1.85 -20.35
C MET A 36 15.74 2.07 -18.86
N ALA A 37 17.01 2.26 -18.46
CA ALA A 37 17.35 2.53 -17.07
C ALA A 37 16.79 3.88 -16.59
N GLU A 38 16.81 4.91 -17.43
CA GLU A 38 16.19 6.21 -17.17
C GLU A 38 14.66 6.10 -17.05
N ASP A 39 14.01 5.38 -17.97
CA ASP A 39 12.57 5.13 -17.94
C ASP A 39 12.16 4.35 -16.67
N ILE A 40 12.91 3.32 -16.29
CA ILE A 40 12.70 2.56 -15.04
C ILE A 40 12.83 3.47 -13.82
N LYS A 41 13.84 4.34 -13.79
CA LYS A 41 14.05 5.27 -12.67
C LYS A 41 12.87 6.22 -12.53
N TYR A 42 12.41 6.84 -13.61
CA TYR A 42 11.26 7.75 -13.62
C TYR A 42 9.97 7.07 -13.13
N VAL A 43 9.70 5.85 -13.60
CA VAL A 43 8.54 5.06 -13.16
C VAL A 43 8.63 4.74 -11.67
N THR A 44 9.81 4.35 -11.19
CA THR A 44 10.03 4.01 -9.78
C THR A 44 9.78 5.22 -8.88
N GLU A 45 10.36 6.37 -9.21
CA GLU A 45 10.16 7.63 -8.47
C GLU A 45 8.68 8.07 -8.46
N SER A 46 7.97 7.91 -9.58
CA SER A 46 6.55 8.26 -9.68
C SER A 46 5.67 7.38 -8.77
N ILE A 47 5.94 6.07 -8.72
CA ILE A 47 5.23 5.12 -7.85
C ILE A 47 5.53 5.41 -6.38
N GLU A 48 6.80 5.66 -6.02
CA GLU A 48 7.20 5.99 -4.64
C GLU A 48 6.54 7.28 -4.14
N ASN A 49 6.48 8.30 -5.00
CA ASN A 49 5.78 9.56 -4.68
C ASN A 49 4.28 9.33 -4.47
N PHE A 50 3.63 8.57 -5.36
CA PHE A 50 2.22 8.21 -5.21
C PHE A 50 1.96 7.47 -3.89
N GLN A 51 2.78 6.48 -3.56
CA GLN A 51 2.67 5.71 -2.31
C GLN A 51 2.85 6.59 -1.06
N THR A 52 3.78 7.54 -1.12
CA THR A 52 4.00 8.52 -0.05
C THR A 52 2.74 9.37 0.17
N ILE A 53 2.16 9.92 -0.89
CA ILE A 53 0.94 10.72 -0.80
C ILE A 53 -0.23 9.89 -0.27
N CYS A 54 -0.43 8.67 -0.79
CA CYS A 54 -1.48 7.78 -0.32
C CYS A 54 -1.36 7.49 1.18
N THR A 55 -0.14 7.26 1.67
CA THR A 55 0.13 7.01 3.10
C THR A 55 -0.20 8.24 3.94
N LEU A 56 0.14 9.44 3.49
CA LEU A 56 -0.21 10.70 4.18
C LEU A 56 -1.74 10.89 4.26
N LEU A 57 -2.48 10.49 3.23
CA LEU A 57 -3.95 10.51 3.21
C LEU A 57 -4.59 9.34 3.97
N GLY A 58 -3.77 8.43 4.49
CA GLY A 58 -4.19 7.32 5.34
C GLY A 58 -4.56 6.03 4.63
N TYR A 59 -4.13 5.87 3.39
CA TYR A 59 -4.18 4.60 2.69
C TYR A 59 -2.84 3.88 2.85
N PRO A 60 -2.77 2.79 3.64
CA PRO A 60 -1.54 2.03 3.74
C PRO A 60 -1.23 1.38 2.40
N HIS A 61 0.06 1.27 2.07
CA HIS A 61 0.48 0.52 0.91
C HIS A 61 0.01 -0.93 1.05
N HIS A 62 -0.69 -1.41 0.03
CA HIS A 62 -1.23 -2.74 -0.03
C HIS A 62 -0.63 -3.46 -1.24
N TYR A 63 -0.02 -4.64 -1.03
CA TYR A 63 0.71 -5.38 -2.06
C TYR A 63 -0.15 -5.72 -3.30
N SER A 64 -1.47 -5.82 -3.14
CA SER A 64 -2.39 -6.08 -4.26
C SER A 64 -2.70 -4.83 -5.09
N LEU A 65 -2.32 -3.64 -4.63
CA LEU A 65 -2.59 -2.39 -5.30
C LEU A 65 -1.48 -2.12 -6.32
N PHE A 66 -1.60 -2.77 -7.47
CA PHE A 66 -0.78 -2.42 -8.63
C PHE A 66 -1.37 -1.20 -9.32
N ILE A 67 -0.53 -0.19 -9.56
CA ILE A 67 -0.84 0.96 -10.41
C ILE A 67 0.23 1.09 -11.48
N SER A 68 -0.18 1.13 -12.74
CA SER A 68 0.73 1.34 -13.87
C SER A 68 1.11 2.82 -14.02
N GLN A 69 2.24 3.09 -14.67
CA GLN A 69 2.62 4.47 -15.02
C GLN A 69 1.50 5.17 -15.81
N ARG A 70 0.85 4.46 -16.74
CA ARG A 70 -0.27 5.01 -17.52
C ARG A 70 -1.45 5.39 -16.62
N GLU A 71 -1.77 4.60 -15.60
CA GLU A 71 -2.82 4.96 -14.64
C GLU A 71 -2.41 6.18 -13.81
N LEU A 72 -1.16 6.26 -13.36
CA LEU A 72 -0.65 7.46 -12.66
C LEU A 72 -0.74 8.70 -13.55
N ASP A 73 -0.27 8.60 -14.79
CA ASP A 73 -0.35 9.69 -15.77
C ASP A 73 -1.79 10.11 -15.99
N LEU A 74 -2.75 9.17 -16.05
CA LEU A 74 -4.18 9.46 -16.19
C LEU A 74 -4.79 10.10 -14.93
N LEU A 75 -4.38 9.66 -13.73
CA LEU A 75 -4.84 10.24 -12.47
C LEU A 75 -4.40 11.70 -12.32
N PHE A 76 -3.22 12.04 -12.83
CA PHE A 76 -2.62 13.36 -12.67
C PHE A 76 -2.53 14.18 -13.96
N LYS A 77 -3.10 13.70 -15.08
CA LYS A 77 -2.90 14.24 -16.44
C LYS A 77 -3.18 15.74 -16.57
N ASP A 78 -4.25 16.18 -15.91
CA ASP A 78 -4.79 17.54 -15.97
C ASP A 78 -4.67 18.24 -14.60
N PHE A 79 -3.77 17.73 -13.74
CA PHE A 79 -3.65 18.19 -12.37
C PHE A 79 -2.87 19.51 -12.28
N HIS A 80 -3.55 20.56 -11.87
CA HIS A 80 -3.00 21.89 -11.55
C HIS A 80 -3.37 22.34 -10.11
N GLY A 81 -3.90 21.41 -9.32
CA GLY A 81 -4.74 21.68 -8.16
C GLY A 81 -4.02 21.89 -6.84
N ASN A 82 -4.83 22.21 -5.83
CA ASN A 82 -4.45 22.27 -4.42
C ASN A 82 -4.55 20.88 -3.74
N GLU A 83 -4.19 20.80 -2.47
CA GLU A 83 -4.16 19.55 -1.69
C GLU A 83 -5.51 18.80 -1.64
N ASP A 84 -6.64 19.52 -1.60
CA ASP A 84 -7.98 18.93 -1.52
C ASP A 84 -8.35 18.15 -2.78
N GLU A 85 -7.96 18.66 -3.96
CA GLU A 85 -8.20 17.98 -5.23
C GLU A 85 -7.39 16.67 -5.32
N VAL A 86 -6.12 16.68 -4.87
CA VAL A 86 -5.29 15.47 -4.79
C VAL A 86 -5.97 14.43 -3.91
N LYS A 87 -6.45 14.86 -2.74
CA LYS A 87 -7.16 13.99 -1.80
C LYS A 87 -8.40 13.38 -2.44
N GLN A 88 -9.21 14.17 -3.13
CA GLN A 88 -10.42 13.68 -3.79
C GLN A 88 -10.12 12.67 -4.90
N ILE A 89 -9.09 12.92 -5.71
CA ILE A 89 -8.65 11.99 -6.78
C ILE A 89 -8.23 10.65 -6.18
N ILE A 90 -7.42 10.68 -5.12
CA ILE A 90 -6.95 9.47 -4.44
C ILE A 90 -8.10 8.74 -3.75
N ASP A 91 -8.98 9.46 -3.03
CA ASP A 91 -10.17 8.86 -2.41
C ASP A 91 -11.04 8.15 -3.46
N ASN A 92 -11.28 8.78 -4.61
CA ASN A 92 -12.06 8.19 -5.70
C ASN A 92 -11.34 6.98 -6.33
N PHE A 93 -10.03 7.04 -6.50
CA PHE A 93 -9.23 5.92 -6.99
C PHE A 93 -9.37 4.69 -6.07
N TYR A 94 -9.25 4.86 -4.76
CA TYR A 94 -9.42 3.78 -3.80
C TYR A 94 -10.87 3.29 -3.73
N ILE A 95 -11.87 4.18 -3.73
CA ILE A 95 -13.28 3.79 -3.75
C ILE A 95 -13.62 2.95 -4.99
N ALA A 96 -13.09 3.31 -6.15
CA ALA A 96 -13.32 2.58 -7.40
C ALA A 96 -12.60 1.22 -7.41
N ARG A 97 -11.42 1.12 -6.78
CA ARG A 97 -10.62 -0.11 -6.76
C ARG A 97 -11.09 -1.12 -5.71
N PHE A 98 -11.54 -0.65 -4.56
CA PHE A 98 -11.97 -1.47 -3.42
C PHE A 98 -13.50 -1.51 -3.33
N ASP A 99 -14.12 -2.04 -4.38
CA ASP A 99 -15.55 -2.33 -4.39
C ASP A 99 -15.88 -3.61 -3.60
N ASP A 100 -17.18 -3.87 -3.42
CA ASP A 100 -17.71 -5.00 -2.65
C ASP A 100 -17.17 -6.35 -3.15
N MET A 101 -17.12 -6.51 -4.47
CA MET A 101 -16.63 -7.73 -5.11
C MET A 101 -15.14 -7.92 -4.84
N TYR A 102 -14.34 -6.87 -5.03
CA TYR A 102 -12.91 -6.89 -4.74
C TYR A 102 -12.65 -7.24 -3.27
N ILE A 103 -13.40 -6.62 -2.35
CA ILE A 103 -13.26 -6.85 -0.91
C ILE A 103 -13.52 -8.33 -0.58
N LYS A 104 -14.63 -8.88 -1.08
CA LYS A 104 -14.95 -10.30 -0.87
C LYS A 104 -13.90 -11.24 -1.46
N GLU A 105 -13.53 -11.00 -2.71
CA GLU A 105 -12.67 -11.90 -3.48
C GLU A 105 -11.20 -11.87 -3.03
N LYS A 106 -10.69 -10.71 -2.61
CA LYS A 106 -9.27 -10.53 -2.28
C LYS A 106 -8.97 -10.55 -0.79
N PHE A 107 -9.89 -10.05 0.05
CA PHE A 107 -9.69 -10.02 1.50
C PHE A 107 -10.41 -11.18 2.17
N LEU A 108 -11.74 -11.22 2.05
CA LEU A 108 -12.55 -12.17 2.83
C LEU A 108 -12.17 -13.63 2.54
N LYS A 109 -12.05 -14.02 1.26
CA LYS A 109 -11.66 -15.39 0.89
C LYS A 109 -10.31 -15.81 1.50
N ARG A 110 -9.34 -14.89 1.55
CA ARG A 110 -8.03 -15.16 2.17
C ARG A 110 -8.17 -15.29 3.68
N TRP A 111 -8.89 -14.36 4.31
CA TRP A 111 -9.12 -14.38 5.75
C TRP A 111 -9.89 -15.62 6.22
N GLU A 112 -10.80 -16.15 5.40
CA GLU A 112 -11.53 -17.38 5.68
C GLU A 112 -10.64 -18.62 5.77
N GLN A 113 -9.49 -18.59 5.11
CA GLN A 113 -8.49 -19.65 5.14
C GLN A 113 -7.49 -19.46 6.30
N ALA A 114 -7.53 -18.32 6.99
CA ALA A 114 -6.57 -17.95 8.02
C ALA A 114 -7.01 -18.43 9.41
N THR A 115 -6.20 -19.31 10.01
CA THR A 115 -6.48 -19.86 11.34
C THR A 115 -6.58 -18.77 12.42
N ILE A 116 -5.76 -17.73 12.35
CA ILE A 116 -5.75 -16.61 13.30
C ILE A 116 -7.06 -15.82 13.32
N LEU A 117 -7.77 -15.75 12.19
CA LEU A 117 -9.04 -15.02 12.07
C LEU A 117 -10.26 -15.90 12.32
N SER A 118 -10.10 -17.22 12.41
CA SER A 118 -11.19 -18.21 12.47
C SER A 118 -12.28 -17.86 13.51
N ARG A 119 -11.88 -17.42 14.70
CA ARG A 119 -12.81 -17.05 15.80
C ARG A 119 -13.57 -15.74 15.56
N ARG A 120 -13.09 -14.91 14.64
CA ARG A 120 -13.58 -13.55 14.35
C ARG A 120 -14.33 -13.46 13.02
N LEU A 121 -14.22 -14.49 12.17
CA LEU A 121 -14.79 -14.49 10.82
C LEU A 121 -16.26 -14.10 10.75
N LYS A 122 -17.09 -14.57 11.69
CA LYS A 122 -18.52 -14.18 11.71
C LYS A 122 -18.70 -12.66 11.84
N ILE A 123 -17.95 -12.04 12.76
CA ILE A 123 -18.00 -10.60 13.02
C ILE A 123 -17.40 -9.81 11.85
N ILE A 124 -16.30 -10.29 11.27
CA ILE A 124 -15.67 -9.66 10.10
C ILE A 124 -16.62 -9.71 8.89
N ARG A 125 -17.30 -10.84 8.66
CA ARG A 125 -18.32 -10.97 7.60
C ARG A 125 -19.47 -9.99 7.79
N GLU A 126 -19.93 -9.79 9.03
CA GLU A 126 -20.96 -8.80 9.34
C GLU A 126 -20.49 -7.38 9.04
N SER A 127 -19.25 -7.02 9.41
CA SER A 127 -18.67 -5.72 9.06
C SER A 127 -18.63 -5.49 7.55
N ILE A 128 -18.20 -6.49 6.78
CA ILE A 128 -18.19 -6.41 5.31
C ILE A 128 -19.62 -6.29 4.78
N SER A 129 -20.57 -7.08 5.27
CA SER A 129 -21.98 -6.98 4.86
C SER A 129 -22.59 -5.61 5.17
N CYS A 130 -22.19 -4.97 6.27
CA CYS A 130 -22.56 -3.59 6.56
C CYS A 130 -21.96 -2.62 5.52
N PHE A 131 -20.71 -2.80 5.11
CA PHE A 131 -20.09 -1.99 4.05
C PHE A 131 -20.86 -2.08 2.73
N GLU A 132 -21.27 -3.28 2.30
CA GLU A 132 -22.06 -3.49 1.07
C GLU A 132 -23.41 -2.77 1.12
N GLN A 133 -23.99 -2.70 2.32
CA GLN A 133 -25.23 -1.99 2.59
C GLN A 133 -25.02 -0.50 2.89
N GLN A 134 -23.77 0.00 2.77
CA GLN A 134 -23.37 1.38 3.07
C GLN A 134 -23.60 1.80 4.53
N LEU A 135 -23.69 0.83 5.45
CA LEU A 135 -23.87 1.01 6.89
C LEU A 135 -22.53 1.28 7.58
N TYR A 136 -21.80 2.30 7.14
CA TYR A 136 -20.42 2.58 7.58
C TYR A 136 -20.30 2.89 9.07
N PHE A 137 -21.28 3.59 9.65
CA PHE A 137 -21.36 3.86 11.10
C PHE A 137 -21.39 2.57 11.94
N THR A 138 -21.92 1.47 11.39
CA THR A 138 -21.89 0.15 12.05
C THR A 138 -20.63 -0.61 11.68
N ALA A 139 -20.25 -0.58 10.40
CA ALA A 139 -19.13 -1.37 9.88
C ALA A 139 -17.78 -1.01 10.54
N ILE A 140 -17.52 0.29 10.74
CA ILE A 140 -16.25 0.82 11.26
C ILE A 140 -16.00 0.40 12.72
N PRO A 141 -16.91 0.65 13.70
CA PRO A 141 -16.71 0.20 15.08
C PRO A 141 -16.57 -1.32 15.21
N VAL A 142 -17.32 -2.09 14.41
CA VAL A 142 -17.20 -3.55 14.38
C VAL A 142 -15.79 -3.94 13.98
N LEU A 143 -15.25 -3.39 12.89
CA LEU A 143 -13.90 -3.72 12.43
C LEU A 143 -12.81 -3.28 13.41
N PHE A 144 -12.94 -2.09 14.00
CA PHE A 144 -12.01 -1.60 15.03
C PHE A 144 -11.93 -2.51 16.25
N SER A 145 -13.09 -3.01 16.72
CA SER A 145 -13.12 -3.94 17.85
C SER A 145 -12.37 -5.24 17.56
N GLN A 146 -12.39 -5.70 16.30
CA GLN A 146 -11.71 -6.92 15.89
C GLN A 146 -10.22 -6.72 15.62
N LEU A 147 -9.79 -5.52 15.21
CA LEU A 147 -8.37 -5.19 15.03
C LEU A 147 -7.57 -5.43 16.32
N GLU A 148 -8.06 -4.91 17.45
CA GLU A 148 -7.40 -5.10 18.75
C GLU A 148 -7.35 -6.58 19.14
N GLY A 149 -8.45 -7.30 18.93
CA GLY A 149 -8.51 -8.73 19.21
C GLY A 149 -7.55 -9.55 18.34
N MET A 150 -7.43 -9.22 17.05
CA MET A 150 -6.49 -9.85 16.13
C MET A 150 -5.04 -9.64 16.57
N VAL A 151 -4.67 -8.41 16.98
CA VAL A 151 -3.34 -8.12 17.51
C VAL A 151 -3.08 -8.91 18.80
N ALA A 152 -4.05 -8.96 19.72
CA ALA A 152 -3.92 -9.74 20.94
C ALA A 152 -3.71 -11.24 20.64
N ASP A 153 -4.45 -11.82 19.70
CA ASP A 153 -4.29 -13.21 19.28
C ASP A 153 -2.91 -13.45 18.66
N GLY A 154 -2.45 -12.56 17.77
CA GLY A 154 -1.14 -12.64 17.12
C GLY A 154 0.05 -12.63 18.07
N TYR A 155 -0.08 -11.90 19.19
CA TYR A 155 0.93 -11.85 20.25
C TYR A 155 0.72 -12.88 21.37
N ASN A 156 -0.29 -13.74 21.26
CA ASN A 156 -0.73 -14.63 22.34
C ASN A 156 -0.97 -13.90 23.67
N HIS A 157 -1.40 -12.63 23.61
CA HIS A 157 -1.60 -11.77 24.77
C HIS A 157 -2.67 -12.35 25.71
N LYS A 158 -2.45 -12.22 27.02
CA LYS A 158 -3.38 -12.69 28.06
C LYS A 158 -3.72 -11.54 29.00
N GLY A 159 -4.99 -11.50 29.43
CA GLY A 159 -5.48 -10.47 30.34
C GLY A 159 -5.82 -9.16 29.64
N ARG A 160 -5.75 -8.05 30.40
CA ARG A 160 -6.10 -6.72 29.91
C ARG A 160 -4.94 -6.12 29.10
N MET A 161 -5.22 -5.77 27.86
CA MET A 161 -4.31 -4.99 27.02
C MET A 161 -4.60 -3.49 27.19
N SER A 162 -3.60 -2.72 27.60
CA SER A 162 -3.70 -1.25 27.64
C SER A 162 -3.49 -0.64 26.25
N SER A 163 -3.98 0.59 26.03
CA SER A 163 -3.70 1.36 24.80
C SER A 163 -2.20 1.47 24.51
N LYS A 164 -1.37 1.59 25.56
CA LYS A 164 0.10 1.63 25.44
C LYS A 164 0.66 0.30 24.93
N GLN A 165 0.16 -0.83 25.42
CA GLN A 165 0.57 -2.16 24.95
C GLN A 165 0.12 -2.42 23.51
N LEU A 166 -1.13 -2.09 23.17
CA LEU A 166 -1.63 -2.18 21.80
C LEU A 166 -0.76 -1.37 20.83
N LYS A 167 -0.44 -0.11 21.20
CA LYS A 167 0.48 0.74 20.44
C LYS A 167 1.83 0.06 20.25
N GLN A 168 2.40 -0.52 21.30
CA GLN A 168 3.69 -1.20 21.23
C GLN A 168 3.68 -2.41 20.31
N TYR A 169 2.64 -3.25 20.38
CA TYR A 169 2.49 -4.40 19.49
C TYR A 169 2.35 -3.99 18.03
N ILE A 170 1.57 -2.95 17.75
CA ILE A 170 1.43 -2.50 16.37
C ILE A 170 2.71 -1.88 15.84
N LEU A 171 3.40 -1.04 16.63
CA LEU A 171 4.71 -0.52 16.23
C LEU A 171 5.71 -1.66 15.98
N ASP A 172 5.69 -2.71 16.79
CA ASP A 172 6.53 -3.90 16.60
C ASP A 172 6.15 -4.71 15.35
N LEU A 173 4.88 -4.74 14.93
CA LEU A 173 4.46 -5.29 13.63
C LEU A 173 4.88 -4.41 12.45
N LEU A 174 4.94 -3.09 12.64
CA LEU A 174 5.32 -2.14 11.59
C LEU A 174 6.84 -1.94 11.45
N ASN A 175 7.63 -2.31 12.48
CA ASN A 175 9.08 -2.04 12.59
C ASN A 175 10.01 -3.17 12.10
N ALA A 176 9.53 -4.17 11.37
CA ALA A 176 10.39 -5.24 10.85
C ALA A 176 11.29 -4.74 9.68
N GLU A 177 12.46 -4.13 9.99
CA GLU A 177 13.60 -3.65 9.15
C GLU A 177 13.45 -2.35 8.30
N ASP A 178 14.51 -1.57 8.12
CA ASP A 178 14.53 -0.13 7.74
C ASP A 178 13.93 0.31 6.38
N SER A 179 13.06 1.34 6.39
CA SER A 179 12.84 2.32 5.30
C SER A 179 12.01 3.54 5.75
N SER A 180 12.18 4.71 5.10
CA SER A 180 11.44 5.98 5.39
C SER A 180 9.91 5.80 5.34
N PHE A 181 9.44 4.88 4.52
CA PHE A 181 8.04 4.49 4.40
C PHE A 181 7.46 3.93 5.70
N LYS A 182 8.23 3.14 6.46
CA LYS A 182 7.77 2.57 7.75
C LYS A 182 7.58 3.65 8.81
N ALA A 183 8.46 4.65 8.82
CA ALA A 183 8.31 5.79 9.70
C ALA A 183 7.02 6.59 9.39
N GLN A 184 6.67 6.73 8.11
CA GLN A 184 5.42 7.39 7.71
C GLN A 184 4.19 6.58 8.11
N LEU A 185 4.19 5.27 7.88
CA LEU A 185 3.10 4.38 8.26
C LEU A 185 2.89 4.29 9.78
N SER A 186 3.98 4.21 10.55
CA SER A 186 3.93 4.27 12.01
C SER A 186 3.40 5.62 12.50
N LYS A 187 3.83 6.74 11.91
CA LYS A 187 3.31 8.08 12.23
C LYS A 187 1.82 8.20 11.90
N PHE A 188 1.40 7.75 10.72
CA PHE A 188 -0.01 7.71 10.34
C PHE A 188 -0.82 6.94 11.40
N TYR A 189 -0.37 5.75 11.77
CA TYR A 189 -1.07 4.95 12.75
C TYR A 189 -1.17 5.63 14.12
N THR A 190 -0.07 6.18 14.63
CA THR A 190 -0.05 6.81 15.95
C THR A 190 -0.80 8.13 16.01
N ASN A 191 -0.81 8.88 14.91
CA ASN A 191 -1.35 10.25 14.89
C ASN A 191 -2.76 10.31 14.32
N THR A 192 -3.22 9.27 13.62
CA THR A 192 -4.59 9.21 13.08
C THR A 192 -5.43 8.22 13.86
N ILE A 193 -4.98 6.96 14.02
CA ILE A 193 -5.83 5.92 14.60
C ILE A 193 -5.79 5.88 16.12
N LEU A 194 -4.59 5.97 16.72
CA LEU A 194 -4.41 5.91 18.18
C LEU A 194 -4.36 7.27 18.87
N VAL A 195 -4.66 8.34 18.15
CA VAL A 195 -4.69 9.69 18.71
C VAL A 195 -5.80 9.81 19.75
N GLY A 196 -5.47 10.45 20.86
CA GLY A 196 -6.45 10.80 21.89
C GLY A 196 -7.42 11.88 21.41
N PHE A 197 -8.43 12.15 22.21
CA PHE A 197 -9.40 13.22 21.96
C PHE A 197 -9.90 13.78 23.31
N GLU A 198 -10.51 14.95 23.25
CA GLU A 198 -11.24 15.56 24.37
C GLU A 198 -12.70 15.77 23.96
N HIS A 199 -13.64 15.53 24.87
CA HIS A 199 -15.07 15.70 24.55
C HIS A 199 -15.40 17.18 24.33
N ASN A 200 -16.15 17.46 23.26
CA ASN A 200 -16.56 18.81 22.84
C ASN A 200 -15.42 19.71 22.33
N GLU A 201 -14.24 19.16 22.11
CA GLU A 201 -13.15 19.83 21.40
C GLU A 201 -13.05 19.36 19.94
N PRO A 202 -12.44 20.13 19.04
CA PRO A 202 -12.20 19.70 17.67
C PRO A 202 -11.39 18.39 17.61
N ILE A 203 -11.84 17.45 16.79
CA ILE A 203 -11.16 16.16 16.60
C ILE A 203 -10.26 16.28 15.37
N ASP A 204 -8.95 16.34 15.60
CA ASP A 204 -7.93 16.46 14.55
C ASP A 204 -7.53 15.09 13.98
N SER A 205 -8.52 14.24 13.68
CA SER A 205 -8.32 12.96 12.99
C SER A 205 -9.63 12.42 12.46
N PHE A 206 -9.63 12.04 11.18
CA PHE A 206 -10.79 11.43 10.52
C PHE A 206 -11.05 9.96 10.93
N LEU A 207 -10.15 9.34 11.71
CA LEU A 207 -10.23 7.91 12.04
C LEU A 207 -9.71 7.59 13.46
N SER A 208 -9.86 8.52 14.41
CA SER A 208 -9.49 8.25 15.80
C SER A 208 -10.35 7.13 16.39
N ARG A 209 -9.72 5.99 16.71
CA ARG A 209 -10.40 4.86 17.37
C ARG A 209 -11.05 5.32 18.67
N HIS A 210 -10.34 6.12 19.47
CA HIS A 210 -10.87 6.57 20.76
C HIS A 210 -12.07 7.49 20.58
N ALA A 211 -11.98 8.48 19.68
CA ALA A 211 -13.09 9.41 19.47
C ALA A 211 -14.34 8.69 18.94
N ILE A 212 -14.17 7.76 18.00
CA ILE A 212 -15.28 6.96 17.44
C ILE A 212 -15.88 6.03 18.48
N MET A 213 -15.05 5.23 19.16
CA MET A 213 -15.54 4.20 20.10
C MET A 213 -16.13 4.79 21.39
N HIS A 214 -15.82 6.04 21.71
CA HIS A 214 -16.38 6.78 22.84
C HIS A 214 -17.44 7.82 22.42
N GLY A 215 -17.83 7.85 21.14
CA GLY A 215 -18.95 8.67 20.64
C GLY A 215 -18.69 10.17 20.59
N ALA A 216 -17.42 10.60 20.59
CA ALA A 216 -17.06 11.99 20.36
C ALA A 216 -17.05 12.35 18.87
N ASP A 217 -16.58 11.44 18.02
CA ASP A 217 -16.73 11.56 16.58
C ASP A 217 -18.04 10.92 16.15
N VAL A 218 -18.91 11.69 15.49
CA VAL A 218 -20.20 11.25 14.96
C VAL A 218 -20.31 11.39 13.43
N GLU A 219 -19.24 11.79 12.76
CA GLU A 219 -19.18 11.99 11.31
C GLU A 219 -18.27 10.97 10.60
N TYR A 220 -17.62 10.08 11.35
CA TYR A 220 -16.70 9.07 10.83
C TYR A 220 -17.27 8.09 9.79
N GLY A 221 -18.59 7.95 9.67
CA GLY A 221 -19.28 6.92 8.90
C GLY A 221 -19.23 7.11 7.39
N THR A 222 -18.05 7.01 6.78
CA THR A 222 -17.85 7.17 5.33
C THR A 222 -17.25 5.93 4.67
N LYS A 223 -17.48 5.78 3.36
CA LYS A 223 -16.90 4.68 2.55
C LYS A 223 -15.37 4.71 2.58
N GLN A 224 -14.80 5.91 2.45
CA GLN A 224 -13.36 6.17 2.47
C GLN A 224 -12.75 5.71 3.80
N ASN A 225 -13.38 6.08 4.92
CA ASN A 225 -12.89 5.70 6.25
C ASN A 225 -12.93 4.19 6.46
N TYR A 226 -13.99 3.52 5.98
CA TYR A 226 -14.03 2.05 6.02
C TYR A 226 -12.91 1.42 5.19
N ILE A 227 -12.69 1.88 3.95
CA ILE A 227 -11.62 1.34 3.08
C ILE A 227 -10.25 1.54 3.73
N LYS A 228 -9.95 2.73 4.27
CA LYS A 228 -8.71 2.99 4.99
C LYS A 228 -8.51 2.03 6.17
N LEU A 229 -9.56 1.83 6.98
CA LEU A 229 -9.52 0.91 8.11
C LEU A 229 -9.37 -0.55 7.66
N LEU A 230 -10.05 -0.97 6.58
CA LEU A 230 -9.98 -2.31 6.02
C LEU A 230 -8.58 -2.64 5.52
N LEU A 231 -7.96 -1.72 4.78
CA LEU A 231 -6.59 -1.87 4.30
C LEU A 231 -5.59 -1.92 5.46
N PHE A 232 -5.82 -1.12 6.49
CA PHE A 232 -5.01 -1.18 7.70
C PHE A 232 -5.18 -2.51 8.45
N PHE A 233 -6.42 -2.98 8.60
CA PHE A 233 -6.71 -4.28 9.18
C PHE A 233 -5.97 -5.40 8.45
N ASP A 234 -6.01 -5.38 7.11
CA ASP A 234 -5.31 -6.37 6.29
C ASP A 234 -3.80 -6.31 6.43
N LEU A 235 -3.23 -5.11 6.42
CA LEU A 235 -1.80 -4.89 6.62
C LEU A 235 -1.35 -5.50 7.95
N ILE A 236 -2.07 -5.27 9.05
CA ILE A 236 -1.74 -5.84 10.35
C ILE A 236 -1.88 -7.36 10.35
N TYR A 237 -2.90 -7.89 9.69
CA TYR A 237 -3.04 -9.33 9.48
C TYR A 237 -1.80 -9.92 8.79
N GLU A 238 -1.36 -9.34 7.67
CA GLU A 238 -0.17 -9.80 6.94
C GLU A 238 1.09 -9.74 7.80
N ARG A 239 1.32 -8.64 8.53
CA ARG A 239 2.48 -8.52 9.43
C ARG A 239 2.48 -9.57 10.54
N ILE A 240 1.31 -9.95 11.05
CA ILE A 240 1.22 -11.02 12.04
C ILE A 240 1.60 -12.36 11.42
N ILE A 241 1.11 -12.66 10.21
CA ILE A 241 1.43 -13.91 9.50
C ILE A 241 2.92 -13.98 9.16
N GLU A 242 3.52 -12.90 8.64
CA GLU A 242 4.96 -12.80 8.38
C GLU A 242 5.78 -13.12 9.63
N LYS A 243 5.46 -12.46 10.75
CA LYS A 243 6.14 -12.65 12.03
C LYS A 243 5.97 -14.07 12.60
N GLN A 244 4.83 -14.72 12.37
CA GLN A 244 4.62 -16.12 12.77
C GLN A 244 5.48 -17.07 11.94
N ARG A 245 5.55 -16.86 10.62
CA ARG A 245 6.42 -17.66 9.73
C ARG A 245 7.90 -17.50 10.07
N GLU A 246 8.34 -16.30 10.41
CA GLU A 246 9.73 -16.06 10.85
C GLU A 246 10.07 -16.85 12.11
N ARG A 247 9.13 -16.98 13.06
CA ARG A 247 9.31 -17.77 14.29
C ARG A 247 9.30 -19.27 14.05
N GLU A 248 8.57 -19.76 13.05
CA GLU A 248 8.51 -21.19 12.71
C GLU A 248 9.74 -21.66 11.92
N ASN A 249 10.46 -20.74 11.27
CA ASN A 249 11.68 -21.01 10.51
C ASN A 249 12.98 -20.84 11.32
N LEU A 250 12.88 -20.49 12.60
CA LEU A 250 13.98 -20.38 13.58
C LEU A 250 13.97 -21.58 14.53
#